data_AF-A0A9D9E733-F1
#
_entry.id   AF-A0A9D9E733-F1
#
_cell.length_a   1.000
_cell.length_b   1.000
_cell.length_c   1.000
_cell.angle_alpha   90.00
_cell.angle_beta   90.00
_cell.angle_gamma   90.00
#
_symmetry.space_group_name_H-M   'P 1'
#
loop_
_entity.id
_entity.type
_entity.pdbx_description
1 polymer ?
#
loop_
_entity_poly.entity_id
_entity_poly.type
_entity_poly.pdbx_seq_one_letter_code
_entity_poly.pdbx_strand_id
1 'polypeptide(L)'
;MTELGLSTVYRALGNDGSVAPASMRAVRGALARLDGGCDVIVMNVPTLANSFYNPIIEAARQEATATGRSLVVTMDDLGDVDPLIKLAQRLGAVGLIVANHVDGRLAKRLESVIPTVAVSEGSVCDAIPYVSIDNVLSAQMAVGHLLDIGRRRIAMMNGPLSFDFASARLAAAAIKACQEAGLSVPRDVAVCGHDRQPFGSFLTPSLTTVSQPVAQLGRTAVRLLLAILAGERPESVILPSELIVRHSTIE
;
A
#
# COMPACT_ATOMS: atom_id res chain seq x y z
N MET A 1 1.55 10.17 -32.16
CA MET A 1 1.17 11.54 -31.75
C MET A 1 -0.30 11.70 -32.03
N THR A 2 -1.13 11.70 -30.99
CA THR A 2 -2.56 12.02 -31.13
C THR A 2 -2.68 13.53 -31.35
N GLU A 3 -3.05 13.94 -32.57
CA GLU A 3 -3.35 15.33 -32.89
C GLU A 3 -4.64 15.76 -32.16
N LEU A 4 -4.49 16.26 -30.94
CA LEU A 4 -5.56 16.98 -30.27
C LEU A 4 -5.74 18.33 -30.99
N GLY A 5 -6.89 18.53 -31.63
CA GLY A 5 -7.20 19.78 -32.31
C GLY A 5 -7.18 20.99 -31.36
N LEU A 6 -6.71 22.14 -31.85
CA LEU A 6 -6.59 23.41 -31.13
C LEU A 6 -7.87 23.80 -30.37
N SER A 7 -9.06 23.49 -30.92
CA SER A 7 -10.34 23.77 -30.27
C SER A 7 -10.57 22.96 -28.99
N THR A 8 -10.01 21.76 -28.89
CA THR A 8 -10.10 20.89 -27.71
C THR A 8 -9.15 21.38 -26.62
N VAL A 9 -7.94 21.82 -27.01
CA VAL A 9 -6.98 22.43 -26.08
C VAL A 9 -7.54 23.71 -25.49
N TYR A 10 -8.13 24.57 -26.32
CA TYR A 10 -8.70 25.86 -25.88
C TYR A 10 -9.88 25.67 -24.91
N ARG A 11 -10.81 24.76 -25.22
CA ARG A 11 -11.93 24.41 -24.33
C ARG A 11 -11.45 23.79 -23.01
N ALA A 12 -10.42 22.96 -23.08
CA ALA A 12 -9.83 22.33 -21.90
C ALA A 12 -9.16 23.35 -20.96
N LEU A 13 -8.47 24.35 -21.51
CA LEU A 13 -7.90 25.46 -20.75
C LEU A 13 -8.96 26.35 -20.12
N GLY A 14 -10.11 26.54 -20.79
CA GLY A 14 -11.23 27.32 -20.29
C GLY A 14 -12.08 26.63 -19.21
N ASN A 15 -11.74 25.40 -18.81
CA ASN A 15 -12.55 24.58 -17.90
C ASN A 15 -13.99 24.39 -18.39
N ASP A 16 -14.17 24.36 -19.71
CA ASP A 16 -15.45 24.11 -20.35
C ASP A 16 -15.85 22.64 -20.14
N GLY A 17 -17.00 22.41 -19.51
CA GLY A 17 -17.53 21.08 -19.19
C GLY A 17 -17.85 20.21 -20.41
N SER A 18 -17.68 20.72 -21.64
CA SER A 18 -17.88 19.99 -22.89
C SER A 18 -16.72 19.05 -23.29
N VAL A 19 -15.61 19.03 -22.55
CA VAL A 19 -14.45 18.18 -22.85
C VAL A 19 -14.47 16.90 -22.02
N ALA A 20 -14.35 15.75 -22.69
CA ALA A 20 -14.27 14.45 -22.02
C ALA A 20 -13.08 14.40 -21.03
N PRO A 21 -13.23 13.77 -19.84
CA PRO A 21 -12.18 13.71 -18.83
C PRO A 21 -10.83 13.17 -19.34
N ALA A 22 -10.85 12.19 -20.24
CA ALA A 22 -9.65 11.64 -20.87
C ALA A 22 -8.89 12.69 -21.71
N SER A 23 -9.62 13.50 -22.47
CA SER A 23 -9.05 14.57 -23.29
C SER A 23 -8.52 15.73 -22.43
N MET A 24 -9.21 16.08 -21.34
CA MET A 24 -8.73 17.05 -20.34
C MET A 24 -7.39 16.63 -19.75
N ARG A 25 -7.25 15.36 -19.37
CA ARG A 25 -5.99 14.80 -18.84
C ARG A 25 -4.88 14.86 -19.87
N ALA A 26 -5.15 14.49 -21.13
CA ALA A 26 -4.16 14.52 -22.19
C ALA A 26 -3.64 15.94 -22.47
N VAL A 27 -4.53 16.95 -22.47
CA VAL A 27 -4.15 18.36 -22.64
C VAL A 27 -3.32 18.86 -21.46
N ARG A 28 -3.73 18.61 -20.21
CA ARG A 28 -2.96 19.01 -19.03
C ARG A 28 -1.58 18.35 -18.97
N GLY A 29 -1.50 17.06 -19.29
CA GLY A 29 -0.22 16.35 -19.37
C GLY A 29 0.68 16.85 -20.50
N ALA A 30 0.12 17.35 -21.60
CA ALA A 30 0.90 18.01 -22.65
C ALA A 30 1.42 19.39 -22.19
N LEU A 31 0.59 20.18 -21.51
CA LEU A 31 0.97 21.48 -20.95
C LEU A 31 2.04 21.38 -19.86
N ALA A 32 1.89 20.43 -18.92
CA ALA A 32 2.89 20.19 -17.88
C ALA A 32 4.27 19.87 -18.49
N ARG A 33 4.31 19.07 -19.57
CA ARG A 33 5.54 18.76 -20.29
C ARG A 33 6.16 19.95 -21.02
N LEU A 34 5.35 20.92 -21.45
CA LEU A 34 5.83 22.15 -22.11
C LEU A 34 6.40 23.17 -21.11
N ASP A 35 5.89 23.22 -19.89
CA ASP A 35 6.37 24.08 -18.80
C ASP A 35 7.53 23.47 -17.98
N GLY A 36 8.03 22.29 -18.35
CA GLY A 36 9.04 21.57 -17.57
C GLY A 36 8.49 20.97 -16.25
N GLY A 37 7.18 20.90 -16.11
CA GLY A 37 6.48 20.30 -14.97
C GLY A 37 6.59 18.78 -14.95
N CYS A 38 6.84 18.24 -13.76
CA CYS A 38 6.86 16.81 -13.49
C CYS A 38 5.41 16.31 -13.28
N ASP A 39 5.01 15.23 -13.96
CA ASP A 39 3.69 14.61 -13.74
C ASP A 39 3.54 14.22 -12.25
N VAL A 40 2.42 14.63 -11.63
CA VAL A 40 2.18 14.40 -10.20
C VAL A 40 1.33 13.16 -9.98
N ILE A 41 1.80 12.22 -9.16
CA ILE A 41 1.00 11.14 -8.58
C ILE A 41 0.67 11.53 -7.14
N VAL A 42 -0.58 11.33 -6.72
CA VAL A 42 -0.97 11.49 -5.31
C VAL A 42 -1.14 10.12 -4.68
N MET A 43 -0.48 9.88 -3.55
CA MET A 43 -0.65 8.67 -2.75
C MET A 43 -1.35 9.01 -1.44
N ASN A 44 -2.53 8.43 -1.20
CA ASN A 44 -3.22 8.57 0.08
C ASN A 44 -2.89 7.38 0.99
N VAL A 45 -2.57 7.67 2.26
CA VAL A 45 -2.43 6.67 3.32
C VAL A 45 -3.39 6.97 4.47
N PRO A 46 -3.86 5.98 5.23
CA PRO A 46 -4.75 6.24 6.38
C PRO A 46 -4.07 7.05 7.49
N THR A 47 -2.80 6.75 7.75
CA THR A 47 -2.02 7.39 8.81
C THR A 47 -0.52 7.20 8.57
N LEU A 48 0.29 8.18 8.97
CA LEU A 48 1.75 8.05 9.04
C LEU A 48 2.24 7.53 10.40
N ALA A 49 1.33 7.34 11.37
CA ALA A 49 1.68 6.77 12.67
C ALA A 49 2.06 5.28 12.56
N ASN A 50 1.62 4.60 11.50
CA ASN A 50 2.00 3.22 11.25
C ASN A 50 3.28 3.14 10.39
N SER A 51 4.33 2.55 10.97
CA SER A 51 5.62 2.36 10.30
C SER A 51 5.58 1.44 9.08
N PHE A 52 4.50 0.66 8.89
CA PHE A 52 4.27 -0.15 7.68
C PHE A 52 4.26 0.67 6.39
N TYR A 53 3.65 1.86 6.39
CA TYR A 53 3.48 2.64 5.16
C TYR A 53 4.76 3.32 4.68
N ASN A 54 5.68 3.67 5.59
CA ASN A 54 6.92 4.37 5.24
C ASN A 54 7.76 3.68 4.15
N PRO A 55 8.08 2.37 4.24
CA PRO A 55 8.82 1.69 3.18
C PRO A 55 8.02 1.56 1.87
N ILE A 56 6.68 1.52 1.92
CA ILE A 56 5.82 1.52 0.73
C ILE A 56 5.92 2.89 0.05
N ILE A 57 5.73 3.97 0.80
CA ILE A 57 5.83 5.36 0.33
C ILE A 57 7.20 5.62 -0.28
N GLU A 58 8.27 5.23 0.41
CA GLU A 58 9.63 5.49 -0.05
C GLU A 58 9.94 4.73 -1.35
N ALA A 59 9.50 3.47 -1.45
CA ALA A 59 9.70 2.68 -2.66
C ALA A 59 8.83 3.19 -3.83
N ALA A 60 7.59 3.62 -3.57
CA ALA A 60 6.74 4.27 -4.56
C ALA A 60 7.36 5.60 -5.03
N ARG A 61 7.87 6.42 -4.12
CA ARG A 61 8.53 7.69 -4.43
C ARG A 61 9.76 7.47 -5.32
N GLN A 62 10.59 6.48 -5.00
CA GLN A 62 11.75 6.11 -5.79
C GLN A 62 11.35 5.68 -7.22
N GLU A 63 10.34 4.83 -7.36
CA GLU A 63 9.85 4.38 -8.67
C GLU A 63 9.21 5.52 -9.49
N ALA A 64 8.42 6.38 -8.85
CA ALA A 64 7.85 7.57 -9.50
C ALA A 64 8.96 8.51 -10.00
N THR A 65 9.95 8.79 -9.15
CA THR A 65 11.09 9.65 -9.51
C THR A 65 11.90 9.06 -10.67
N ALA A 66 12.16 7.75 -10.63
CA ALA A 66 12.89 7.04 -11.69
C ALA A 66 12.17 7.08 -13.04
N THR A 67 10.86 7.32 -13.05
CA THR A 67 10.02 7.42 -14.24
C THR A 67 9.62 8.87 -14.57
N GLY A 68 10.31 9.86 -14.00
CA GLY A 68 10.10 11.28 -14.28
C GLY A 68 8.80 11.84 -13.73
N ARG A 69 8.34 11.32 -12.58
CA ARG A 69 7.12 11.73 -11.87
C ARG A 69 7.43 12.14 -10.43
N SER A 70 6.60 13.03 -9.90
CA SER A 70 6.64 13.44 -8.50
C SER A 70 5.55 12.72 -7.72
N LEU A 71 5.86 12.29 -6.49
CA LEU A 71 4.88 11.70 -5.57
C LEU A 71 4.53 12.70 -4.47
N VAL A 72 3.24 13.00 -4.33
CA VAL A 72 2.69 13.78 -3.20
C VAL A 72 1.92 12.81 -2.29
N VAL A 73 2.23 12.82 -1.00
CA VAL A 73 1.57 11.95 -0.02
C VAL A 73 0.55 12.74 0.79
N THR A 74 -0.65 12.19 0.91
CA THR A 74 -1.74 12.73 1.73
C THR A 74 -2.12 11.70 2.80
N MET A 75 -2.66 12.18 3.91
CA MET A 75 -2.95 11.34 5.07
C MET A 75 -4.37 11.61 5.55
N ASP A 76 -5.28 10.71 5.21
CA ASP A 76 -6.69 10.78 5.60
C ASP A 76 -7.30 9.38 5.57
N ASP A 77 -8.20 9.07 6.51
CA ASP A 77 -9.08 7.91 6.39
C ASP A 77 -10.23 8.22 5.44
N LEU A 78 -10.49 7.33 4.47
CA LEU A 78 -11.36 7.61 3.35
C LEU A 78 -12.78 7.10 3.62
N GLY A 79 -13.55 7.87 4.41
CA GLY A 79 -15.01 7.72 4.45
C GLY A 79 -15.71 8.32 3.23
N ASP A 80 -15.08 9.30 2.59
CA ASP A 80 -15.48 9.94 1.33
C ASP A 80 -14.21 10.26 0.52
N VAL A 81 -14.27 10.02 -0.79
CA VAL A 81 -13.14 10.23 -1.72
C VAL A 81 -13.19 11.59 -2.41
N ASP A 82 -14.31 12.32 -2.35
CA ASP A 82 -14.46 13.60 -3.04
C ASP A 82 -13.42 14.68 -2.61
N PRO A 83 -13.03 14.80 -1.32
CA PRO A 83 -11.95 15.69 -0.92
C PRO A 83 -10.60 15.35 -1.56
N LEU A 84 -10.25 14.05 -1.59
CA LEU A 84 -9.03 13.54 -2.22
C LEU A 84 -9.04 13.82 -3.73
N ILE A 85 -10.17 13.58 -4.39
CA ILE A 85 -10.35 13.87 -5.82
C ILE A 85 -10.16 15.37 -6.10
N LYS A 86 -10.78 16.25 -5.31
CA LYS A 86 -10.64 17.71 -5.46
C LYS A 86 -9.18 18.15 -5.28
N LEU A 87 -8.49 17.59 -4.30
CA LEU A 87 -7.07 17.87 -4.08
C LEU A 87 -6.22 17.41 -5.27
N ALA A 88 -6.43 16.18 -5.75
CA ALA A 88 -5.73 15.63 -6.90
C ALA A 88 -5.95 16.49 -8.16
N GLN A 89 -7.17 16.95 -8.40
CA GLN A 89 -7.51 17.85 -9.51
C GLN A 89 -6.81 19.21 -9.40
N ARG A 90 -6.75 19.79 -8.19
CA ARG A 90 -6.04 21.06 -7.92
C ARG A 90 -4.54 20.93 -8.15
N LEU A 91 -3.96 19.79 -7.80
CA LEU A 91 -2.55 19.50 -8.02
C LEU A 91 -2.23 19.10 -9.47
N GLY A 92 -3.24 18.97 -10.34
CA GLY A 92 -3.04 18.48 -11.71
C GLY A 92 -2.53 17.03 -11.74
N ALA A 93 -2.88 16.22 -10.74
CA ALA A 93 -2.40 14.86 -10.62
C ALA A 93 -2.86 14.00 -11.82
N VAL A 94 -1.95 13.18 -12.32
CA VAL A 94 -2.21 12.25 -13.43
C VAL A 94 -2.81 10.93 -12.95
N GLY A 95 -2.58 10.56 -11.69
CA GLY A 95 -3.06 9.32 -11.10
C GLY A 95 -3.04 9.30 -9.58
N LEU A 96 -3.77 8.35 -9.01
CA LEU A 96 -3.87 8.09 -7.58
C LEU A 96 -3.31 6.73 -7.21
N ILE A 97 -2.65 6.67 -6.05
CA ILE A 97 -2.37 5.44 -5.33
C ILE A 97 -3.10 5.53 -3.98
N VAL A 98 -3.91 4.54 -3.62
CA VAL A 98 -4.64 4.52 -2.34
C VAL A 98 -4.20 3.33 -1.50
N ALA A 99 -3.71 3.59 -0.30
CA ALA A 99 -3.33 2.56 0.67
C ALA A 99 -4.45 2.25 1.69
N ASN A 100 -5.59 2.91 1.53
CA ASN A 100 -6.75 2.76 2.39
C ASN A 100 -7.58 1.52 1.99
N HIS A 101 -8.43 1.08 2.90
CA HIS A 101 -9.56 0.26 2.52
C HIS A 101 -10.47 1.07 1.59
N VAL A 102 -10.76 0.52 0.40
CA VAL A 102 -11.60 1.14 -0.62
C VAL A 102 -12.62 0.09 -1.06
N ASP A 103 -13.88 0.30 -0.70
CA ASP A 103 -14.97 -0.55 -1.16
C ASP A 103 -15.30 -0.30 -2.65
N GLY A 104 -16.17 -1.14 -3.21
CA GLY A 104 -16.56 -1.02 -4.62
C GLY A 104 -17.26 0.30 -4.99
N ARG A 105 -17.86 1.01 -4.03
CA ARG A 105 -18.50 2.32 -4.27
C ARG A 105 -17.43 3.40 -4.41
N LEU A 106 -16.50 3.46 -3.45
CA LEU A 106 -15.39 4.42 -3.46
C LEU A 106 -14.46 4.17 -4.65
N ALA A 107 -14.16 2.91 -4.96
CA ALA A 107 -13.32 2.53 -6.10
C ALA A 107 -13.89 3.02 -7.43
N LYS A 108 -15.19 2.75 -7.69
CA LYS A 108 -15.88 3.25 -8.89
C LYS A 108 -15.88 4.78 -8.98
N ARG A 109 -16.02 5.47 -7.85
CA ARG A 109 -15.98 6.93 -7.81
C ARG A 109 -14.60 7.46 -8.19
N LEU A 110 -13.53 6.90 -7.62
CA LEU A 110 -12.14 7.27 -7.94
C LEU A 110 -11.83 7.01 -9.44
N GLU A 111 -12.08 5.79 -9.90
CA GLU A 111 -11.87 5.33 -11.29
C GLU A 111 -12.57 6.23 -12.32
N SER A 112 -13.78 6.71 -12.00
CA SER A 112 -14.55 7.58 -12.91
C SER A 112 -13.92 8.96 -13.16
N VAL A 113 -12.99 9.39 -12.30
CA VAL A 113 -12.39 10.73 -12.35
C VAL A 113 -10.91 10.68 -12.70
N ILE A 114 -10.15 9.77 -12.09
CA ILE A 114 -8.70 9.72 -12.17
C ILE A 114 -8.20 8.27 -12.12
N PRO A 115 -7.24 7.89 -12.99
CA PRO A 115 -6.60 6.57 -12.92
C PRO A 115 -6.14 6.27 -11.51
N THR A 116 -6.58 5.13 -10.96
CA THR A 116 -6.36 4.80 -9.56
C THR A 116 -5.84 3.38 -9.44
N VAL A 117 -4.84 3.19 -8.58
CA VAL A 117 -4.36 1.88 -8.15
C VAL A 117 -4.46 1.80 -6.64
N ALA A 118 -4.85 0.65 -6.13
CA ALA A 118 -4.77 0.40 -4.70
C ALA A 118 -3.52 -0.41 -4.32
N VAL A 119 -3.05 -0.18 -3.10
CA VAL A 119 -1.92 -0.89 -2.51
C VAL A 119 -2.28 -1.28 -1.08
N SER A 120 -1.75 -2.39 -0.58
CA SER A 120 -2.01 -2.90 0.78
C SER A 120 -3.31 -3.70 0.92
N GLU A 121 -3.57 -4.15 2.14
CA GLU A 121 -4.66 -5.02 2.57
C GLU A 121 -6.03 -4.34 2.47
N GLY A 122 -7.07 -5.12 2.12
CA GLY A 122 -8.45 -4.65 2.04
C GLY A 122 -8.83 -3.99 0.71
N SER A 123 -7.94 -3.92 -0.28
CA SER A 123 -8.21 -3.28 -1.58
C SER A 123 -8.59 -4.27 -2.69
N VAL A 124 -9.04 -5.48 -2.34
CA VAL A 124 -9.50 -6.48 -3.31
C VAL A 124 -10.85 -6.03 -3.86
N CYS A 125 -10.82 -5.38 -5.01
CA CYS A 125 -11.98 -4.85 -5.68
C CYS A 125 -11.76 -4.90 -7.20
N ASP A 126 -12.72 -5.44 -7.94
CA ASP A 126 -12.63 -5.58 -9.40
C ASP A 126 -12.66 -4.23 -10.14
N ALA A 127 -13.00 -3.14 -9.46
CA ALA A 127 -13.18 -1.83 -10.08
C ALA A 127 -11.86 -1.07 -10.30
N ILE A 128 -10.77 -1.39 -9.59
CA ILE A 128 -9.46 -0.73 -9.71
C ILE A 128 -8.36 -1.79 -9.62
N PRO A 129 -7.28 -1.71 -10.42
CA PRO A 129 -6.13 -2.59 -10.24
C PRO A 129 -5.51 -2.39 -8.85
N TYR A 130 -5.00 -3.48 -8.27
CA TYR A 130 -4.39 -3.43 -6.95
C TYR A 130 -3.12 -4.27 -6.86
N VAL A 131 -2.26 -3.94 -5.90
CA VAL A 131 -1.20 -4.82 -5.44
C VAL A 131 -1.34 -5.10 -3.94
N SER A 132 -1.37 -6.37 -3.57
CA SER A 132 -1.55 -6.80 -2.18
C SER A 132 -0.75 -8.07 -1.87
N ILE A 133 -0.97 -8.65 -0.69
CA ILE A 133 -0.44 -9.95 -0.30
C ILE A 133 -1.58 -10.92 0.02
N ASP A 134 -1.26 -12.21 0.13
CA ASP A 134 -2.21 -13.21 0.65
C ASP A 134 -2.06 -13.34 2.17
N ASN A 135 -2.99 -12.71 2.90
CA ASN A 135 -3.05 -12.78 4.36
C ASN A 135 -3.43 -14.17 4.88
N VAL A 136 -4.25 -14.92 4.13
CA VAL A 136 -4.64 -16.27 4.53
C VAL A 136 -3.42 -17.18 4.46
N LEU A 137 -2.68 -17.13 3.36
CA LEU A 137 -1.43 -17.86 3.21
C LEU A 137 -0.40 -17.41 4.26
N SER A 138 -0.29 -16.10 4.51
CA SER A 138 0.61 -15.57 5.54
C SER A 138 0.29 -16.10 6.93
N ALA A 139 -0.99 -16.19 7.31
CA ALA A 139 -1.43 -16.79 8.56
C ALA A 139 -1.15 -18.30 8.59
N GLN A 140 -1.40 -19.01 7.49
CA GLN A 140 -1.08 -20.43 7.35
C GLN A 140 0.41 -20.70 7.50
N MET A 141 1.29 -19.84 6.98
CA MET A 141 2.75 -19.95 7.15
C MET A 141 3.14 -19.83 8.63
N ALA A 142 2.60 -18.84 9.33
CA ALA A 142 2.89 -18.65 10.76
C ALA A 142 2.40 -19.84 11.61
N VAL A 143 1.14 -20.27 11.42
CA VAL A 143 0.55 -21.39 12.16
C VAL A 143 1.23 -22.72 11.79
N GLY A 144 1.48 -22.94 10.50
CA GLY A 144 2.19 -24.11 9.98
C GLY A 144 3.56 -24.25 10.64
N HIS A 145 4.35 -23.18 10.68
CA HIS A 145 5.63 -23.16 11.38
C HIS A 145 5.52 -23.55 12.85
N LEU A 146 4.55 -22.99 13.58
CA LEU A 146 4.33 -23.33 15.00
C LEU A 146 3.96 -24.81 15.17
N LEU A 147 3.17 -25.38 14.26
CA LEU A 147 2.82 -26.80 14.27
C LEU A 147 4.03 -27.69 13.93
N ASP A 148 4.88 -27.28 12.99
CA ASP A 148 6.08 -28.00 12.55
C ASP A 148 7.12 -28.11 13.67
N ILE A 149 7.28 -27.05 14.49
CA ILE A 149 8.14 -27.09 15.68
C ILE A 149 7.45 -27.76 16.90
N GLY A 150 6.32 -28.44 16.69
CA GLY A 150 5.64 -29.24 17.70
C GLY A 150 4.70 -28.49 18.65
N ARG A 151 4.41 -27.20 18.43
CA ARG A 151 3.40 -26.49 19.23
C ARG A 151 2.00 -26.98 18.85
N ARG A 152 1.15 -27.12 19.87
CA ARG A 152 -0.24 -27.63 19.74
C ARG A 152 -1.28 -26.75 20.44
N ARG A 153 -0.84 -25.91 21.38
CA ARG A 153 -1.67 -24.90 22.04
C ARG A 153 -1.26 -23.55 21.47
N ILE A 154 -2.01 -23.07 20.47
CA ILE A 154 -1.69 -21.85 19.72
C ILE A 154 -2.73 -20.79 20.09
N ALA A 155 -2.26 -19.62 20.53
CA ALA A 155 -3.08 -18.46 20.79
C ALA A 155 -2.71 -17.35 19.80
N MET A 156 -3.71 -16.56 19.40
CA MET A 156 -3.53 -15.41 18.52
C MET A 156 -3.77 -14.13 19.31
N MET A 157 -2.81 -13.21 19.25
CA MET A 157 -2.97 -11.85 19.74
C MET A 157 -3.12 -10.94 18.52
N ASN A 158 -4.25 -10.23 18.44
CA ASN A 158 -4.50 -9.29 17.35
C ASN A 158 -4.62 -7.86 17.87
N GLY A 159 -4.42 -6.89 16.98
CA GLY A 159 -4.86 -5.51 17.20
C GLY A 159 -6.38 -5.38 17.11
N PRO A 160 -6.92 -4.15 17.27
CA PRO A 160 -8.30 -3.86 16.92
C PRO A 160 -8.59 -4.36 15.48
N LEU A 161 -9.73 -5.01 15.25
CA LEU A 161 -10.08 -5.50 13.90
C LEU A 161 -10.23 -4.38 12.86
N SER A 162 -10.36 -3.13 13.31
CA SER A 162 -10.36 -1.94 12.47
C SER A 162 -8.97 -1.47 12.05
N PHE A 163 -7.90 -2.01 12.65
CA PHE A 163 -6.52 -1.56 12.47
C PHE A 163 -5.51 -2.71 12.65
N ASP A 164 -4.96 -3.21 11.54
CA ASP A 164 -3.98 -4.31 11.52
C ASP A 164 -2.58 -3.94 12.10
N PHE A 165 -2.43 -2.74 12.67
CA PHE A 165 -1.15 -2.06 12.91
C PHE A 165 -0.33 -2.57 14.10
N ALA A 166 -0.75 -3.63 14.80
CA ALA A 166 -0.24 -3.95 16.13
C ALA A 166 0.65 -5.22 16.21
N SER A 167 0.72 -6.05 15.16
CA SER A 167 1.23 -7.43 15.32
C SER A 167 2.66 -7.52 15.88
N ALA A 168 3.65 -6.87 15.26
CA ALA A 168 5.04 -6.91 15.75
C ALA A 168 5.23 -6.27 17.13
N ARG A 169 4.49 -5.20 17.45
CA ARG A 169 4.57 -4.54 18.77
C ARG A 169 3.94 -5.41 19.86
N LEU A 170 2.80 -6.02 19.58
CA LEU A 170 2.16 -6.98 20.48
C LEU A 170 3.04 -8.20 20.70
N ALA A 171 3.67 -8.73 19.65
CA ALA A 171 4.62 -9.83 19.76
C ALA A 171 5.81 -9.48 20.67
N ALA A 172 6.37 -8.27 20.53
CA ALA A 172 7.42 -7.78 21.43
C ALA A 172 6.93 -7.66 22.89
N ALA A 173 5.71 -7.15 23.09
CA ALA A 173 5.10 -7.03 24.42
C ALA A 173 4.87 -8.42 25.05
N ALA A 174 4.45 -9.42 24.28
CA ALA A 174 4.32 -10.80 24.77
C ALA A 174 5.66 -11.42 25.18
N ILE A 175 6.72 -11.21 24.39
CA ILE A 175 8.07 -11.66 24.77
C ILE A 175 8.45 -11.05 26.13
N LYS A 176 8.27 -9.74 26.28
CA LYS A 176 8.57 -9.02 27.52
C LYS A 176 7.75 -9.53 28.70
N ALA A 177 6.44 -9.73 28.53
CA ALA A 177 5.56 -10.25 29.57
C ALA A 177 5.92 -11.68 29.99
N CYS A 178 6.31 -12.54 29.04
CA CYS A 178 6.80 -13.89 29.34
C CYS A 178 8.06 -13.83 30.21
N GLN A 179 9.02 -12.98 29.85
CA GLN A 179 10.25 -12.81 30.63
C GLN A 179 10.00 -12.30 32.05
N GLU A 180 9.08 -11.35 32.21
CA GLU A 180 8.69 -10.82 33.53
C GLU A 180 7.97 -11.86 34.39
N ALA A 181 7.28 -12.81 33.76
CA ALA A 181 6.67 -13.97 34.42
C ALA A 181 7.67 -15.13 34.68
N GLY A 182 8.94 -14.97 34.32
CA GLY A 182 9.95 -16.03 34.46
C GLY A 182 9.85 -17.15 33.42
N LEU A 183 9.10 -16.95 32.34
CA LEU A 183 8.96 -17.89 31.23
C LEU A 183 10.03 -17.66 30.17
N SER A 184 10.57 -18.74 29.64
CA SER A 184 11.54 -18.76 28.55
C SER A 184 10.84 -18.72 27.19
N VAL A 185 11.25 -17.77 26.35
CA VAL A 185 10.95 -17.76 24.92
C VAL A 185 12.20 -18.29 24.20
N PRO A 186 12.12 -19.36 23.37
CA PRO A 186 10.91 -20.01 22.86
C PRO A 186 10.43 -21.23 23.66
N ARG A 187 11.14 -21.65 24.72
CA ARG A 187 10.93 -22.96 25.37
C ARG A 187 9.52 -23.14 25.92
N ASP A 188 9.11 -22.24 26.79
CA ASP A 188 7.80 -22.25 27.43
C ASP A 188 6.74 -21.66 26.49
N VAL A 189 7.08 -20.55 25.82
CA VAL A 189 6.20 -19.85 24.88
C VAL A 189 6.99 -19.46 23.62
N ALA A 190 6.61 -20.01 22.47
CA ALA A 190 7.11 -19.58 21.18
C ALA A 190 6.28 -18.39 20.65
N VAL A 191 6.94 -17.40 20.06
CA VAL A 191 6.29 -16.17 19.56
C VAL A 191 6.62 -15.98 18.09
N CYS A 192 5.61 -15.95 17.23
CA CYS A 192 5.71 -15.56 15.83
C CYS A 192 4.91 -14.27 15.62
N GLY A 193 5.56 -13.24 15.07
CA GLY A 193 4.93 -11.97 14.72
C GLY A 193 4.45 -11.93 13.27
N HIS A 194 3.85 -10.81 12.92
CA HIS A 194 3.59 -10.38 11.55
C HIS A 194 4.15 -8.98 11.36
N ASP A 195 4.50 -8.65 10.11
CA ASP A 195 5.24 -7.46 9.70
C ASP A 195 6.67 -7.43 10.23
N ARG A 196 7.64 -7.49 9.32
CA ARG A 196 9.05 -7.37 9.67
C ARG A 196 9.37 -5.93 10.06
N GLN A 197 9.22 -5.62 11.33
CA GLN A 197 9.70 -4.37 11.90
C GLN A 197 11.21 -4.45 12.18
N PRO A 198 11.99 -3.37 11.93
CA PRO A 198 13.42 -3.35 12.19
C PRO A 198 13.78 -3.76 13.63
N PHE A 199 13.00 -3.28 14.61
CA PHE A 199 13.23 -3.58 16.03
C PHE A 199 13.13 -5.07 16.37
N GLY A 200 12.39 -5.87 15.61
CA GLY A 200 12.21 -7.30 15.89
C GLY A 200 13.52 -8.08 15.87
N SER A 201 14.51 -7.62 15.10
CA SER A 201 15.85 -8.23 15.06
C SER A 201 16.71 -7.93 16.29
N PHE A 202 16.42 -6.86 17.03
CA PHE A 202 17.14 -6.43 18.22
C PHE A 202 16.50 -6.92 19.53
N LEU A 203 15.33 -7.56 19.45
CA LEU A 203 14.71 -8.20 20.61
C LEU A 203 15.58 -9.36 21.09
N THR A 204 15.50 -9.66 22.38
CA THR A 204 16.11 -10.84 22.98
C THR A 204 14.98 -11.69 23.56
N PRO A 205 14.66 -12.86 23.00
CA PRO A 205 15.15 -13.40 21.72
C PRO A 205 14.65 -12.61 20.51
N SER A 206 15.35 -12.70 19.37
CA SER A 206 14.94 -12.00 18.16
C SER A 206 13.69 -12.63 17.52
N LEU A 207 12.79 -11.77 17.01
CA LEU A 207 11.43 -12.15 16.65
C LEU A 207 11.36 -12.83 15.29
N THR A 208 10.85 -14.06 15.28
CA THR A 208 10.34 -14.78 14.11
C THR A 208 9.12 -14.06 13.59
N THR A 209 9.02 -13.83 12.28
CA THR A 209 7.91 -13.04 11.71
C THR A 209 7.61 -13.44 10.27
N VAL A 210 6.35 -13.34 9.86
CA VAL A 210 5.98 -13.32 8.45
C VAL A 210 6.17 -11.90 7.91
N SER A 211 7.06 -11.78 6.92
CA SER A 211 7.49 -10.54 6.32
C SER A 211 6.77 -10.31 5.00
N GLN A 212 6.13 -9.15 4.88
CA GLN A 212 5.56 -8.68 3.63
C GLN A 212 6.62 -7.96 2.77
N PRO A 213 6.56 -8.04 1.43
CA PRO A 213 7.48 -7.34 0.54
C PRO A 213 7.08 -5.87 0.35
N VAL A 214 7.01 -5.10 1.44
CA VAL A 214 6.48 -3.71 1.48
C VAL A 214 7.11 -2.77 0.46
N ALA A 215 8.41 -2.86 0.21
CA ALA A 215 9.06 -2.05 -0.82
C ALA A 215 8.60 -2.44 -2.24
N GLN A 216 8.33 -3.72 -2.47
CA GLN A 216 7.81 -4.20 -3.75
C GLN A 216 6.34 -3.82 -3.93
N LEU A 217 5.54 -3.78 -2.87
CA LEU A 217 4.17 -3.23 -2.91
C LEU A 217 4.19 -1.80 -3.48
N GLY A 218 5.02 -0.92 -2.92
CA GLY A 218 5.13 0.48 -3.37
C GLY A 218 5.57 0.62 -4.83
N ARG A 219 6.62 -0.10 -5.24
CA ARG A 219 7.09 -0.09 -6.64
C ARG A 219 6.04 -0.62 -7.62
N THR A 220 5.39 -1.73 -7.26
CA THR A 220 4.40 -2.37 -8.12
C THR A 220 3.17 -1.49 -8.29
N ALA A 221 2.73 -0.80 -7.23
CA ALA A 221 1.59 0.12 -7.31
C ALA A 221 1.84 1.25 -8.33
N VAL A 222 3.05 1.83 -8.32
CA VAL A 222 3.45 2.83 -9.32
C VAL A 222 3.46 2.22 -10.72
N ARG A 223 4.05 1.02 -10.91
CA ARG A 223 4.10 0.36 -12.23
C ARG A 223 2.71 0.07 -12.79
N LEU A 224 1.79 -0.43 -11.97
CA LEU A 224 0.40 -0.63 -12.37
C LEU A 224 -0.24 0.69 -12.81
N LEU A 225 -0.02 1.76 -12.05
CA LEU A 225 -0.56 3.07 -12.40
C LEU A 225 0.02 3.59 -13.72
N LEU A 226 1.32 3.42 -13.93
CA LEU A 226 1.99 3.80 -15.19
C LEU A 226 1.45 3.02 -16.39
N ALA A 227 1.16 1.72 -16.23
CA ALA A 227 0.53 0.92 -17.27
C ALA A 227 -0.86 1.47 -17.64
N ILE A 228 -1.69 1.83 -16.64
CA ILE A 228 -2.98 2.49 -16.89
C ILE A 228 -2.80 3.81 -17.64
N LEU A 229 -1.81 4.62 -17.24
CA LEU A 229 -1.50 5.89 -17.91
C LEU A 229 -1.00 5.71 -19.35
N ALA A 230 -0.40 4.56 -19.67
CA ALA A 230 -0.02 4.17 -21.03
C ALA A 230 -1.21 3.65 -21.86
N GLY A 231 -2.40 3.52 -21.27
CA GLY A 231 -3.60 3.00 -21.92
C GLY A 231 -3.78 1.49 -21.80
N GLU A 232 -3.00 0.82 -20.96
CA GLU A 232 -3.11 -0.61 -20.68
C GLU A 232 -4.18 -0.90 -19.62
N ARG A 233 -4.53 -2.17 -19.47
CA ARG A 233 -5.41 -2.68 -18.41
C ARG A 233 -4.67 -3.74 -17.61
N PRO A 234 -3.81 -3.34 -16.66
CA PRO A 234 -3.01 -4.30 -15.93
C PRO A 234 -3.89 -5.12 -14.99
N GLU A 235 -3.54 -6.39 -14.83
CA GLU A 235 -4.13 -7.26 -13.82
C GLU A 235 -3.62 -6.89 -12.42
N SER A 236 -4.42 -7.19 -11.41
CA SER A 236 -4.02 -7.05 -10.02
C SER A 236 -2.95 -8.07 -9.65
N VAL A 237 -2.05 -7.68 -8.74
CA VAL A 237 -0.86 -8.47 -8.38
C VAL A 237 -0.93 -8.87 -6.91
N ILE A 238 -0.76 -10.16 -6.64
CA ILE A 238 -0.54 -10.69 -5.29
C ILE A 238 0.94 -11.01 -5.15
N LEU A 239 1.61 -10.36 -4.19
CA LEU A 239 3.02 -10.60 -3.89
C LEU A 239 3.16 -11.64 -2.78
N PRO A 240 4.18 -12.50 -2.84
CA PRO A 240 4.39 -13.52 -1.81
C PRO A 240 4.95 -12.91 -0.53
N SER A 241 4.42 -13.36 0.61
CA SER A 241 5.02 -13.16 1.93
C SER A 241 6.09 -14.20 2.22
N GLU A 242 7.00 -13.91 3.15
CA GLU A 242 8.09 -14.81 3.54
C GLU A 242 8.12 -15.03 5.06
N LEU A 243 8.27 -16.27 5.52
CA LEU A 243 8.50 -16.55 6.93
C LEU A 243 9.99 -16.39 7.26
N ILE A 244 10.31 -15.48 8.18
CA ILE A 244 11.65 -15.25 8.67
C ILE A 244 11.77 -15.87 10.07
N VAL A 245 12.38 -17.05 10.15
CA VAL A 245 12.60 -17.78 11.40
C VAL A 245 13.75 -17.16 12.20
N ARG A 246 13.55 -16.96 13.50
CA ARG A 246 14.52 -16.44 14.47
C ARG A 246 14.35 -17.08 15.86
N HIS A 247 15.16 -16.66 16.82
CA HIS A 247 15.25 -17.25 18.16
C HIS A 247 13.95 -17.23 18.99
N SER A 248 12.93 -16.46 18.62
CA SER A 248 11.64 -16.50 19.32
C SER A 248 10.80 -17.76 19.04
N THR A 249 11.22 -18.62 18.11
CA THR A 249 10.57 -19.91 17.82
C THR A 249 11.51 -21.11 17.75
N ILE A 250 12.83 -20.90 17.72
CA ILE A 250 13.86 -21.94 17.69
C ILE A 250 14.92 -21.67 18.76
N GLU A 251 15.45 -22.73 19.38
CA GLU A 251 16.52 -22.66 20.39
C GLU A 251 17.90 -22.34 19.76
#